data_AF-A0A848BVH0-F1
#
_entry.id   AF-A0A848BVH0-F1
#
_cell.length_a   1.000
_cell.length_b   1.000
_cell.length_c   1.000
_cell.angle_alpha   90.00
_cell.angle_beta   90.00
_cell.angle_gamma   90.00
#
_symmetry.space_group_name_H-M   'P 1'
#
loop_
_entity.id
_entity.type
_entity.pdbx_description
1 polymer ?
#
loop_
_entity_poly.entity_id
_entity_poly.type
_entity_poly.pdbx_seq_one_letter_code
_entity_poly.pdbx_strand_id
1 'polypeptide(L)' 'MYYGRRFTSKCELMRSIEAYIYYYNHKRVQRNLGILTPIEKHTLYLAA' A
#
# COMPACT_ATOMS: atom_id res chain seq x y z
N MET A 1 11.04 -3.87 15.53
CA MET A 1 11.57 -2.73 14.76
C MET A 1 11.14 -2.95 13.32
N TYR A 2 10.36 -2.06 12.72
CA TYR A 2 9.90 -2.19 11.32
C TYR A 2 10.33 -0.93 10.57
N TYR A 3 11.09 -1.09 9.48
CA TYR A 3 11.78 0.00 8.76
C TYR A 3 12.53 0.98 9.68
N GLY A 4 13.30 0.47 10.65
CA GLY A 4 14.08 1.30 11.58
C GLY A 4 13.27 2.03 12.66
N ARG A 5 11.93 2.00 12.59
CA ARG A 5 11.06 2.58 13.62
C ARG A 5 10.89 1.61 14.80
N ARG A 6 11.06 2.13 16.01
CA ARG A 6 10.69 1.44 17.26
C ARG A 6 9.22 1.68 17.54
N PHE A 7 8.51 0.61 17.89
CA PHE A 7 7.10 0.64 18.26
C PHE A 7 7.00 0.33 19.74
N THR A 8 6.15 1.06 20.44
CA THR A 8 5.95 0.88 21.89
C THR A 8 4.73 0.01 22.18
N SER A 9 3.91 -0.29 21.17
CA SER A 9 2.76 -1.20 21.29
C SER A 9 2.52 -2.02 20.03
N LYS A 10 1.90 -3.20 20.19
CA LYS A 10 1.45 -4.05 19.08
C LYS A 10 0.43 -3.31 18.20
N CYS A 11 -0.49 -2.56 18.79
CA CYS A 11 -1.52 -1.82 18.07
C CYS A 11 -0.91 -0.77 17.13
N GLU A 12 0.13 -0.06 17.57
CA GLU A 12 0.84 0.92 16.73
C GLU A 12 1.52 0.24 15.53
N LEU A 13 2.16 -0.91 15.75
CA LEU A 13 2.78 -1.69 14.67
C LEU A 13 1.73 -2.15 13.65
N MET A 14 0.62 -2.75 14.11
CA MET A 14 -0.46 -3.20 13.22
C MET A 14 -1.00 -2.06 12.35
N ARG A 15 -1.34 -0.91 12.96
CA ARG A 15 -1.83 0.27 12.23
C ARG A 15 -0.83 0.76 11.19
N SER A 16 0.47 0.74 11.52
CA SER A 16 1.49 1.17 10.56
C SER A 16 1.64 0.22 9.38
N ILE A 17 1.47 -1.08 9.58
CA ILE A 17 1.47 -2.07 8.50
C ILE A 17 0.23 -1.89 7.63
N GLU A 18 -0.95 -1.75 8.23
CA GLU A 18 -2.21 -1.51 7.51
C GLU A 18 -2.14 -0.23 6.67
N ALA A 19 -1.63 0.87 7.26
CA ALA A 19 -1.45 2.13 6.55
C ALA A 19 -0.47 2.00 5.37
N TYR A 20 0.60 1.22 5.54
CA TYR A 20 1.57 0.98 4.47
C TYR A 20 0.97 0.15 3.33
N ILE A 21 0.21 -0.91 3.64
CA ILE A 21 -0.51 -1.72 2.65
C ILE A 21 -1.49 -0.83 1.88
N TYR A 22 -2.27 -0.02 2.58
CA TYR A 22 -3.23 0.89 1.95
C TYR A 22 -2.53 1.89 1.02
N TYR A 23 -1.45 2.52 1.48
CA TYR A 23 -0.63 3.42 0.65
C TYR A 23 -0.12 2.71 -0.61
N TYR A 24 0.45 1.52 -0.47
CA TYR A 24 1.02 0.80 -1.61
C TYR A 24 -0.04 0.43 -2.66
N ASN A 25 -1.22 0.03 -2.21
CA ASN A 25 -2.28 -0.47 -3.06
C ASN A 25 -3.13 0.64 -3.70
N HIS A 26 -3.36 1.75 -2.99
CA HIS A 26 -4.29 2.80 -3.42
C HIS A 26 -3.66 4.15 -3.75
N LYS A 27 -2.42 4.42 -3.33
CA LYS A 27 -1.80 5.75 -3.49
C LYS A 27 -0.50 5.72 -4.29
N ARG A 28 0.22 4.60 -4.27
CA ARG A 28 1.49 4.47 -4.96
C ARG A 28 1.28 4.07 -6.42
N VAL A 29 1.40 5.04 -7.32
CA VAL A 29 1.45 4.78 -8.76
C VAL A 29 2.75 4.06 -9.15
N GLN A 30 2.67 3.15 -10.11
CA GLN A 30 3.79 2.36 -10.59
C GLN A 30 4.00 2.56 -12.09
N ARG A 31 5.22 2.89 -12.52
CA ARG A 31 5.54 3.11 -13.95
C ARG A 31 5.24 1.88 -14.80
N ASN A 32 5.54 0.69 -14.29
CA ASN A 32 5.27 -0.58 -14.98
C ASN A 32 3.76 -0.88 -15.11
N LEU A 33 2.92 -0.21 -14.33
CA LEU A 33 1.46 -0.29 -14.46
C LEU A 33 0.88 0.82 -15.34
N GLY A 34 1.71 1.58 -16.05
CA GLY A 34 1.27 2.74 -16.83
C GLY A 34 1.02 3.97 -15.96
N ILE A 35 1.76 4.13 -14.86
CA ILE A 35 1.58 5.22 -13.88
C ILE A 35 0.21 5.10 -13.19
N LEU A 36 -0.22 3.86 -12.92
CA LEU A 36 -1.43 3.55 -12.18
C LEU A 36 -1.08 2.90 -10.84
N THR A 37 -1.97 3.02 -9.87
CA THR A 37 -1.95 2.24 -8.65
C THR A 37 -2.36 0.79 -8.93
N PRO A 38 -1.96 -0.17 -8.06
CA PRO A 38 -2.40 -1.55 -8.18
C PRO A 38 -3.93 -1.72 -8.28
N ILE A 39 -4.70 -0.97 -7.46
CA ILE A 39 -6.17 -1.04 -7.52
C ILE A 39 -6.71 -0.51 -8.84
N GLU A 40 -6.23 0.64 -9.32
CA GLU A 40 -6.70 1.20 -10.59
C GLU A 40 -6.43 0.23 -11.75
N LYS A 41 -5.25 -0.39 -11.77
CA LYS A 41 -4.91 -1.41 -12.78
C LYS A 41 -5.86 -2.61 -12.70
N HIS A 42 -6.17 -3.07 -11.49
CA HIS A 42 -7.09 -4.19 -11.26
C HIS A 42 -8.52 -3.84 -11.71
N THR A 43 -9.01 -2.64 -11.38
CA THR A 43 -10.32 -2.16 -11.82
C THR A 43 -10.42 -2.07 -13.33
N LEU A 44 -9.39 -1.55 -14.01
CA LEU A 44 -9.35 -1.53 -15.48
C LEU A 44 -9.35 -2.94 -16.09
N TYR A 45 -8.63 -3.88 -15.48
CA TYR A 45 -8.63 -5.28 -15.92
C TYR A 45 -10.00 -5.94 -15.78
N LEU A 46 -10.74 -5.65 -14.70
CA LEU A 46 -12.09 -6.20 -14.49
C LEU A 46 -13.16 -5.55 -15.38
N ALA A 47 -12.91 -4.35 -15.89
CA ALA A 47 -13.83 -3.62 -16.77
C ALA A 47 -13.65 -3.95 -18.26
N ALA A 48 -12.60 -4.70 -18.62
CA ALA A 48 -12.27 -5.14 -19.97
C ALA A 48 -12.86 -6.52 -20.28
#